data_AF-A0A6B2GD23-F1
#
_entry.id   AF-A0A6B2GD23-F1
#
_cell.length_a   1.000
_cell.length_b   1.000
_cell.length_c   1.000
_cell.angle_alpha   90.00
_cell.angle_beta   90.00
_cell.angle_gamma   90.00
#
_symmetry.space_group_name_H-M   'P 1'
#
loop_
_entity.id
_entity.type
_entity.pdbx_description
1 polymer ?
#
loop_
_entity_poly.entity_id
_entity_poly.type
_entity_poly.pdbx_seq_one_letter_code
_entity_poly.pdbx_strand_id
1 'polypeptide(L)'
;MAISVPTFILIMIFSIGSWVDINSIFSQLAHLVTILPESYGLYSYFALAIQLANISPLIFAILRRYYPRKMDEKCAIYIILGGCTICMIVVAFVHDIVINLPRGQQVSLPLLVMAFLLSLLDCLSTVTFYTFLSLFNS
;
A
#
# COMPACT_ATOMS: atom_id res chain seq x y z
N MET A 1 -23.82 4.66 22.13
CA MET A 1 -22.77 5.60 21.68
C MET A 1 -23.13 6.00 20.25
N ALA A 2 -23.72 7.18 20.05
CA ALA A 2 -24.06 7.64 18.70
C ALA A 2 -22.83 8.37 18.15
N ILE A 3 -22.16 7.76 17.16
CA ILE A 3 -21.05 8.41 16.44
C ILE A 3 -21.63 9.64 15.73
N SER A 4 -20.98 10.79 15.89
CA SER A 4 -21.43 12.01 15.21
C SER A 4 -21.27 11.85 13.70
N VAL A 5 -22.25 12.35 12.92
CA VAL A 5 -22.21 12.35 11.45
C VAL A 5 -20.88 12.87 10.88
N PRO A 6 -20.27 13.97 11.38
CA PRO A 6 -18.98 14.41 10.86
C PRO A 6 -17.88 13.38 11.12
N THR A 7 -17.79 12.79 12.32
CA THR A 7 -16.81 11.72 12.60
C THR A 7 -16.98 10.55 11.64
N PHE A 8 -18.22 10.15 11.35
CA PHE A 8 -18.50 9.07 10.41
C PHE A 8 -18.00 9.39 8.99
N ILE A 9 -18.22 10.61 8.51
CA ILE A 9 -17.72 11.05 7.19
C ILE A 9 -16.19 11.04 7.15
N LEU A 10 -15.52 11.52 8.20
CA LEU A 10 -14.06 11.48 8.28
C LEU A 10 -13.53 10.04 8.21
N ILE A 11 -14.15 9.11 8.93
CA ILE A 11 -13.76 7.69 8.92
C ILE A 11 -13.91 7.10 7.51
N MET A 12 -15.01 7.43 6.82
CA MET A 12 -15.24 6.98 5.45
C MET A 12 -14.16 7.48 4.48
N ILE A 13 -13.86 8.78 4.50
CA ILE A 13 -12.82 9.38 3.64
C ILE A 13 -11.45 8.74 3.93
N PHE A 14 -11.14 8.56 5.21
CA PHE A 14 -9.87 7.99 5.66
C PHE A 14 -9.71 6.52 5.23
N SER A 15 -10.79 5.74 5.29
CA SER A 15 -10.80 4.33 4.84
C SER A 15 -10.73 4.18 3.33
N ILE A 16 -11.28 5.13 2.55
CA ILE A 16 -11.14 5.14 1.09
C ILE A 16 -9.70 5.45 0.69
N GLY A 17 -9.03 6.34 1.42
CA GLY A 17 -7.63 6.71 1.17
C GLY A 17 -6.67 5.53 1.19
N SER A 18 -6.87 4.58 2.12
CA SER A 18 -6.05 3.36 2.22
C SER A 18 -6.30 2.32 1.13
N TRP A 19 -7.15 2.57 0.14
CA TRP A 19 -7.40 1.63 -0.97
C TRP A 19 -7.28 2.30 -2.34
N VAL A 20 -7.33 3.64 -2.39
CA VAL A 20 -7.29 4.38 -3.65
C VAL A 20 -5.94 4.19 -4.37
N ASP A 21 -4.86 3.98 -3.61
CA ASP A 21 -3.51 3.83 -4.14
C ASP A 21 -3.37 2.56 -4.98
N ILE A 22 -3.76 1.40 -4.41
CA ILE A 22 -3.73 0.11 -5.12
C ILE A 22 -4.68 0.13 -6.34
N ASN A 23 -5.87 0.70 -6.19
CA ASN A 23 -6.82 0.81 -7.31
C ASN A 23 -6.29 1.70 -8.44
N SER A 24 -5.58 2.77 -8.11
CA SER A 24 -4.95 3.65 -9.10
C SER A 24 -3.88 2.90 -9.91
N ILE A 25 -3.06 2.08 -9.24
CA ILE A 25 -2.10 1.22 -9.93
C ILE A 25 -2.82 0.19 -10.81
N PHE A 26 -3.88 -0.45 -10.32
CA PHE A 26 -4.65 -1.43 -11.11
C PHE A 26 -5.20 -0.83 -12.40
N SER A 27 -5.73 0.41 -12.32
CA SER A 27 -6.21 1.13 -13.50
C SER A 27 -5.08 1.42 -14.51
N GLN A 28 -3.88 1.74 -14.03
CA GLN A 28 -2.72 1.96 -14.90
C GLN A 28 -2.15 0.65 -15.45
N LEU A 29 -2.21 -0.42 -14.67
CA LEU A 29 -1.73 -1.75 -15.05
C LEU A 29 -2.49 -2.29 -16.25
N ALA A 30 -3.81 -2.04 -16.31
CA ALA A 30 -4.63 -2.37 -17.47
C ALA A 30 -4.15 -1.73 -18.77
N HIS A 31 -3.57 -0.54 -18.69
CA HIS A 31 -2.94 0.10 -19.84
C HIS A 31 -1.56 -0.50 -20.13
N LEU A 32 -0.70 -0.65 -19.12
CA LEU A 32 0.66 -1.17 -19.25
C LEU A 32 0.73 -2.58 -19.84
N VAL A 33 -0.26 -3.43 -19.57
CA VAL A 33 -0.32 -4.81 -20.11
C VAL A 33 -0.43 -4.86 -21.64
N THR A 34 -0.89 -3.78 -22.27
CA THR A 34 -0.96 -3.70 -23.73
C THR A 34 0.34 -3.25 -24.39
N ILE A 35 1.27 -2.68 -23.60
CA ILE A 35 2.51 -2.05 -24.08
C ILE A 35 3.73 -2.91 -23.72
N LEU A 36 3.71 -3.55 -22.55
CA LEU A 36 4.83 -4.33 -22.04
C LEU A 36 4.86 -5.76 -22.61
N PRO A 37 6.05 -6.31 -22.87
CA PRO A 37 6.22 -7.66 -23.41
C PRO A 37 5.81 -8.77 -22.42
N GLU A 38 5.65 -8.45 -21.13
CA GLU A 38 5.21 -9.39 -20.09
C GLU A 38 3.71 -9.69 -20.15
N SER A 39 2.94 -8.88 -20.89
CA SER A 39 1.51 -9.03 -21.10
C SER A 39 0.78 -9.34 -19.78
N TYR A 40 -0.11 -10.33 -19.77
CA TYR A 40 -0.90 -10.71 -18.59
C TYR A 40 -0.08 -11.24 -17.40
N GLY A 41 1.20 -11.58 -17.57
CA GLY A 41 2.07 -12.00 -16.47
C GLY A 41 2.27 -10.91 -15.42
N LEU A 42 2.19 -9.63 -15.84
CA LEU A 42 2.32 -8.46 -14.97
C LEU A 42 1.26 -8.43 -13.87
N TYR A 43 0.01 -8.81 -14.19
CA TYR A 43 -1.07 -8.93 -13.20
C TYR A 43 -0.78 -10.00 -12.15
N SER A 44 -0.25 -11.15 -12.59
CA SER A 44 0.10 -12.24 -11.68
C SER A 44 1.22 -11.83 -10.72
N TYR A 45 2.26 -11.13 -11.21
CA TYR A 45 3.32 -10.62 -10.35
C TYR A 45 2.80 -9.57 -9.36
N PHE A 46 1.94 -8.66 -9.80
CA PHE A 46 1.34 -7.66 -8.93
C PHE A 46 0.45 -8.30 -7.84
N ALA A 47 -0.37 -9.29 -8.21
CA ALA A 47 -1.18 -10.04 -7.25
C ALA A 47 -0.30 -10.78 -6.22
N LEU A 48 0.81 -11.37 -6.65
CA LEU A 48 1.78 -11.98 -5.74
C LEU A 48 2.41 -10.96 -4.79
N ALA A 49 2.75 -9.76 -5.29
CA ALA A 49 3.28 -8.68 -4.46
C ALA A 49 2.28 -8.28 -3.37
N ILE A 50 1.01 -8.07 -3.71
CA ILE A 50 -0.05 -7.79 -2.72
C ILE A 50 -0.19 -8.95 -1.74
N GLN A 51 -0.16 -10.19 -2.24
CA GLN A 51 -0.33 -11.35 -1.37
C GLN A 51 0.79 -11.46 -0.33
N LEU A 52 2.03 -11.19 -0.75
CA LEU A 52 3.20 -11.13 0.14
C LEU A 52 3.14 -9.93 1.11
N ALA A 53 2.56 -8.82 0.67
CA ALA A 53 2.38 -7.64 1.51
C ALA A 53 1.50 -7.90 2.74
N ASN A 54 0.66 -8.95 2.74
CA ASN A 54 -0.10 -9.39 3.92
C ASN A 54 0.76 -9.85 5.11
N ILE A 55 2.10 -9.89 4.99
CA ILE A 55 3.01 -9.99 6.14
C ILE A 55 2.97 -8.73 7.02
N SER A 56 2.43 -7.61 6.54
CA SER A 56 2.31 -6.34 7.29
C SER A 56 1.57 -6.46 8.63
N PRO A 57 0.39 -7.10 8.77
CA PRO A 57 -0.21 -7.40 10.07
C PRO A 57 0.71 -8.13 11.05
N LEU A 58 1.52 -9.08 10.54
CA LEU A 58 2.48 -9.80 11.37
C LEU A 58 3.61 -8.86 11.83
N ILE A 59 4.12 -8.01 10.95
CA ILE A 59 5.11 -6.97 11.28
C ILE A 59 4.52 -6.05 12.37
N PHE A 60 3.29 -5.58 12.19
CA PHE A 60 2.61 -4.71 13.15
C PHE A 60 2.42 -5.39 14.52
N ALA A 61 2.00 -6.65 14.54
CA ALA A 61 1.85 -7.43 15.77
C ALA A 61 3.18 -7.60 16.52
N ILE A 62 4.27 -7.86 15.79
CA ILE A 62 5.63 -7.92 16.36
C ILE A 62 6.04 -6.55 16.91
N LEU A 63 5.85 -5.48 16.14
CA LEU A 63 6.20 -4.11 16.54
C LEU A 63 5.47 -3.71 17.83
N ARG A 64 4.18 -4.03 17.93
CA ARG A 64 3.35 -3.77 19.11
C ARG A 64 3.79 -4.61 20.32
N ARG A 65 4.28 -5.84 20.11
CA ARG A 65 4.84 -6.68 21.18
C ARG A 65 6.13 -6.11 21.75
N TYR A 66 7.02 -5.57 20.90
CA TYR A 66 8.28 -4.98 21.34
C TYR A 66 8.14 -3.54 21.86
N TYR A 67 7.17 -2.77 21.35
CA TYR A 67 6.95 -1.35 21.71
C TYR A 67 5.51 -1.04 22.13
N PRO A 68 5.00 -1.65 23.22
CA PRO A 68 3.58 -1.56 23.62
C PRO A 68 3.11 -0.17 24.06
N ARG A 69 4.02 0.80 24.28
CA ARG A 69 3.71 2.11 24.90
C ARG A 69 4.34 3.34 24.22
N LYS A 70 5.03 3.17 23.09
CA LYS A 70 5.78 4.27 22.42
C LYS A 70 5.30 4.61 21.01
N MET A 71 4.31 3.89 20.47
CA MET A 71 3.71 4.28 19.19
C MET A 71 2.63 5.32 19.44
N ASP A 72 2.99 6.59 19.25
CA ASP A 72 1.98 7.61 18.99
C ASP A 72 1.34 7.27 17.64
N GLU A 73 0.12 6.72 17.66
CA GLU A 73 -0.56 6.21 16.47
C GLU A 73 -0.74 7.30 15.41
N LYS A 74 -0.84 8.56 15.84
CA LYS A 74 -0.86 9.72 14.94
C LYS A 74 0.43 9.81 14.15
N CYS A 75 1.58 9.74 14.81
CA CYS A 75 2.88 9.73 14.14
C CYS A 75 3.03 8.55 13.19
N ALA A 76 2.60 7.35 13.61
CA ALA A 76 2.65 6.17 12.74
C ALA A 76 1.80 6.36 11.47
N ILE A 77 0.58 6.88 11.60
CA ILE A 77 -0.31 7.20 10.48
C ILE A 77 0.34 8.20 9.52
N TYR A 78 0.91 9.29 10.02
CA TYR A 78 1.57 10.29 9.18
C TYR A 78 2.81 9.75 8.46
N ILE A 79 3.61 8.90 9.13
CA ILE A 79 4.77 8.26 8.51
C ILE A 79 4.34 7.31 7.39
N ILE A 80 3.28 6.52 7.61
CA ILE A 80 2.76 5.60 6.60
C ILE A 80 2.20 6.36 5.40
N LEU A 81 1.36 7.37 5.63
CA LEU A 81 0.81 8.23 4.57
C LEU A 81 1.91 8.95 3.78
N GLY A 82 2.92 9.50 4.46
CA GLY A 82 4.07 10.12 3.81
C GLY A 82 4.85 9.11 2.98
N GLY A 83 5.07 7.90 3.51
CA GLY A 83 5.69 6.79 2.80
C GLY A 83 4.93 6.39 1.53
N CYS A 84 3.60 6.22 1.62
CA CYS A 84 2.76 5.91 0.45
C CYS A 84 2.86 7.01 -0.61
N THR A 85 2.78 8.28 -0.20
CA THR A 85 2.86 9.43 -1.11
C THR A 85 4.20 9.44 -1.86
N ILE A 86 5.31 9.25 -1.14
CA ILE A 86 6.64 9.17 -1.74
C ILE A 86 6.74 7.98 -2.70
N CYS A 87 6.25 6.81 -2.29
CA CYS A 87 6.23 5.61 -3.15
C CYS A 87 5.45 5.87 -4.43
N MET A 88 4.27 6.49 -4.36
CA MET A 88 3.45 6.82 -5.53
C MET A 88 4.15 7.81 -6.47
N ILE A 89 4.80 8.85 -5.92
CA ILE A 89 5.60 9.79 -6.72
C ILE A 89 6.73 9.03 -7.43
N VAL A 90 7.44 8.17 -6.72
CA VAL A 90 8.54 7.38 -7.30
C VAL A 90 8.02 6.43 -8.39
N VAL A 91 6.90 5.74 -8.16
CA VAL A 91 6.22 4.92 -9.18
C VAL A 91 5.92 5.74 -10.42
N ALA A 92 5.41 6.96 -10.27
CA ALA A 92 5.10 7.85 -11.38
C ALA A 92 6.33 8.27 -12.20
N PHE A 93 7.55 8.22 -11.66
CA PHE A 93 8.78 8.47 -12.45
C PHE A 93 9.44 7.20 -12.98
N VAL A 94 9.19 6.06 -12.31
CA VAL A 94 9.91 4.80 -12.55
C VAL A 94 9.09 3.84 -13.42
N HIS A 95 7.82 4.16 -13.72
CA HIS A 95 6.92 3.31 -14.51
C HIS A 95 7.43 2.97 -15.92
N ASP A 96 8.23 3.86 -16.54
CA ASP A 96 8.80 3.64 -17.87
C ASP A 96 10.09 2.80 -17.88
N ILE A 97 10.65 2.48 -16.71
CA ILE A 97 11.94 1.79 -16.60
C ILE A 97 11.74 0.28 -16.67
N VAL A 98 12.08 -0.30 -17.83
CA VAL A 98 12.15 -1.74 -18.05
C VAL A 98 13.59 -2.24 -17.89
N ILE A 99 13.79 -3.32 -17.14
CA ILE A 99 15.12 -3.95 -16.99
C ILE A 99 15.17 -5.21 -17.87
N ASN A 100 16.21 -5.32 -18.69
CA ASN A 100 16.46 -6.53 -19.46
C ASN A 100 17.12 -7.59 -18.56
N LEU A 101 16.39 -8.66 -18.25
CA LEU A 101 16.91 -9.80 -17.50
C LEU A 101 17.74 -10.70 -18.44
N PRO A 102 18.85 -11.32 -17.97
CA PRO A 102 19.58 -12.32 -18.74
C PRO A 102 18.63 -13.44 -19.20
N ARG A 103 18.44 -13.54 -20.53
CA ARG A 103 17.47 -14.34 -21.34
C ARG A 103 16.52 -13.52 -22.21
N GLY A 104 16.60 -12.19 -22.21
CA GLY A 104 15.82 -11.34 -23.13
C GLY A 104 14.37 -11.10 -22.68
N GLN A 105 14.03 -11.42 -21.42
CA GLN A 105 12.80 -10.96 -20.79
C GLN A 105 12.99 -9.53 -20.31
N GLN A 106 12.11 -8.62 -20.74
CA GLN A 106 12.06 -7.26 -20.19
C GLN A 106 11.09 -7.27 -19.03
N VAL A 107 11.60 -7.04 -17.82
CA VAL A 107 10.82 -7.07 -16.58
C VAL A 107 10.79 -5.67 -15.99
N SER A 108 9.62 -5.16 -15.65
CA SER A 108 9.46 -3.89 -14.91
C SER A 108 9.67 -4.11 -13.41
N LEU A 109 10.86 -4.59 -13.06
CA LEU A 109 11.26 -4.87 -11.67
C LEU A 109 11.09 -3.66 -10.72
N PRO A 110 11.46 -2.42 -11.12
CA PRO A 110 11.35 -1.27 -10.23
C PRO A 110 9.88 -0.94 -9.89
N LEU A 111 8.99 -1.05 -10.88
CA LEU A 111 7.55 -0.88 -10.70
C LEU A 111 7.01 -1.94 -9.72
N LEU A 112 7.42 -3.20 -9.87
CA LEU A 112 6.96 -4.30 -9.03
C LEU A 112 7.44 -4.18 -7.57
N VAL A 113 8.69 -3.77 -7.36
CA VAL A 113 9.23 -3.55 -6.01
C VAL A 113 8.52 -2.38 -5.32
N MET A 114 8.28 -1.29 -6.05
CA MET A 114 7.55 -0.15 -5.50
C MET A 114 6.08 -0.47 -5.23
N ALA A 115 5.44 -1.23 -6.12
CA ALA A 115 4.10 -1.78 -5.90
C ALA A 115 4.03 -2.64 -4.62
N PHE A 116 5.01 -3.51 -4.42
CA PHE A 116 5.12 -4.32 -3.19
C PHE A 116 5.25 -3.45 -1.94
N LEU A 117 6.16 -2.46 -1.95
CA LEU A 117 6.34 -1.53 -0.84
C LEU A 117 5.06 -0.73 -0.55
N LEU A 118 4.39 -0.25 -1.60
CA LEU A 118 3.15 0.48 -1.48
C LEU A 118 2.06 -0.41 -0.87
N SER A 119 1.86 -1.64 -1.38
CA SER A 119 0.90 -2.59 -0.81
C SER A 119 1.20 -2.94 0.65
N LEU A 120 2.48 -2.99 1.03
CA LEU A 120 2.89 -3.24 2.41
C LEU A 120 2.53 -2.08 3.32
N LEU A 121 2.76 -0.84 2.89
CA LEU A 121 2.36 0.38 3.62
C LEU A 121 0.84 0.55 3.67
N ASP A 122 0.14 0.23 2.59
CA ASP A 122 -1.31 0.27 2.45
C ASP A 122 -2.00 -0.68 3.45
N CYS A 123 -1.56 -1.93 3.51
CA CYS A 123 -2.05 -2.89 4.50
C CYS A 123 -1.70 -2.47 5.94
N LEU A 124 -0.51 -1.89 6.17
CA LEU A 124 -0.13 -1.35 7.48
C LEU A 124 -1.01 -0.17 7.91
N SER A 125 -1.41 0.68 6.94
CA SER A 125 -2.30 1.83 7.18
C SER A 125 -3.65 1.35 7.70
N THR A 126 -4.26 0.38 7.03
CA THR A 126 -5.56 -0.20 7.40
C THR A 126 -5.52 -0.75 8.83
N VAL A 127 -4.50 -1.54 9.17
CA VAL A 127 -4.34 -2.08 10.54
C VAL A 127 -4.18 -0.97 11.58
N THR A 128 -3.36 0.04 11.29
CA THR A 128 -3.12 1.16 12.20
C THR A 128 -4.39 2.01 12.39
N PHE A 129 -5.19 2.18 11.34
CA PHE A 129 -6.46 2.90 11.38
C PHE A 129 -7.47 2.18 12.25
N TYR A 130 -7.58 0.86 12.10
CA TYR A 130 -8.43 0.04 12.96
C TYR A 130 -8.02 0.14 14.44
N THR A 131 -6.73 0.14 14.75
CA THR A 131 -6.26 0.30 16.13
C THR A 131 -6.50 1.70 16.68
N PHE A 132 -6.36 2.74 15.85
CA PHE A 132 -6.67 4.11 16.24
C PHE A 132 -8.17 4.28 16.53
N LEU A 133 -9.03 3.70 15.70
CA LEU A 133 -10.49 3.73 15.89
C LEU A 133 -10.93 3.01 17.17
N SER A 134 -10.26 1.92 17.55
CA SER A 134 -10.62 1.16 18.75
C SER A 134 -10.34 1.92 20.06
N LEU A 135 -9.48 2.94 20.05
CA LEU A 135 -9.23 3.80 21.21
C LEU A 135 -10.34 4.80 21.50
N PHE A 136 -11.13 5.21 20.49
CA PHE A 136 -12.24 6.14 20.66
C PHE A 136 -13.55 5.47 21.09
N ASN A 137 -13.53 4.14 21.29
CA ASN A 137 -14.69 3.37 21.75
C ASN A 137 -14.77 3.24 23.29
N SER A 138 -14.03 4.07 24.04
CA SER A 138 -14.13 4.22 25.51
C SER A 138 -14.91 5.47 25.91
#